data_AF-A0A7S8MVC0-F1
#
_entry.id   AF-A0A7S8MVC0-F1
#
_cell.length_a   1.000
_cell.length_b   1.000
_cell.length_c   1.000
_cell.angle_alpha   90.00
_cell.angle_beta   90.00
_cell.angle_gamma   90.00
#
_symmetry.space_group_name_H-M   'P 1'
#
loop_
_entity.id
_entity.type
_entity.pdbx_description
1 polymer ?
#
loop_
_entity_poly.entity_id
_entity_poly.type
_entity_poly.pdbx_seq_one_letter_code
_entity_poly.pdbx_strand_id
1 'polypeptide(L)'
;MIDSPLLLADLKRELKALESDLRARAEDASNPWGKRLRDEYDAAMRRERTGLAWIDWRDGEVSQAAVAWIIASVFIRFAEDNGLLAGAQRDARPVALPWIAAPETGWSGQ
;
A
#
# COMPACT_ATOMS: atom_id res chain seq x y z
N MET A 1 1.73 -12.64 19.13
CA MET A 1 0.98 -11.39 19.42
C MET A 1 1.83 -10.23 18.92
N ILE A 2 1.26 -9.32 18.12
CA ILE A 2 1.99 -8.21 17.50
C ILE A 2 2.45 -7.21 18.57
N ASP A 3 3.73 -6.86 18.55
CA ASP A 3 4.28 -5.74 19.33
C ASP A 3 3.88 -4.43 18.65
N SER A 4 2.86 -3.76 19.19
CA SER A 4 2.27 -2.57 18.57
C SER A 4 3.23 -1.36 18.53
N PRO A 5 3.99 -1.04 19.61
CA PRO A 5 5.01 0.00 19.56
C PRO A 5 6.11 -0.25 18.52
N LEU A 6 6.64 -1.47 18.46
CA LEU A 6 7.68 -1.82 17.49
C LEU A 6 7.13 -1.75 16.05
N LEU A 7 5.95 -2.32 15.81
CA LEU A 7 5.29 -2.25 14.51
C LEU A 7 5.06 -0.80 14.07
N LEU A 8 4.57 0.06 14.96
CA LEU A 8 4.34 1.47 14.64
C LEU A 8 5.66 2.18 14.27
N ALA A 9 6.75 1.90 15.00
CA ALA A 9 8.05 2.48 14.70
C ALA A 9 8.57 2.04 13.33
N ASP A 10 8.34 0.79 12.96
CA ASP A 10 8.74 0.21 11.69
C ASP A 10 7.90 0.75 10.53
N LEU A 11 6.58 0.77 10.67
CA LEU A 11 5.66 1.30 9.66
C LEU A 11 5.90 2.79 9.37
N LYS A 12 6.33 3.58 10.35
CA LYS A 12 6.73 4.98 10.11
C LYS A 12 7.97 5.10 9.22
N ARG A 13 8.89 4.13 9.27
CA ARG A 13 10.07 4.10 8.38
C ARG A 13 9.66 3.65 6.98
N GLU A 14 8.83 2.60 6.90
CA GLU A 14 8.29 2.10 5.63
C GLU A 14 7.47 3.16 4.90
N LEU A 15 6.64 3.93 5.62
CA LEU A 15 5.87 5.02 5.02
C LEU A 15 6.78 6.02 4.30
N LYS A 16 7.87 6.44 4.94
CA LYS A 16 8.82 7.38 4.34
C LYS A 16 9.51 6.80 3.10
N ALA A 17 9.85 5.51 3.14
CA ALA A 17 10.45 4.82 2.02
C ALA A 17 9.48 4.74 0.83
N LEU A 18 8.23 4.36 1.09
CA LEU A 18 7.16 4.31 0.09
C LEU A 18 6.87 5.68 -0.51
N GLU A 19 6.73 6.72 0.32
CA GLU A 19 6.52 8.09 -0.18
C GLU A 19 7.68 8.56 -1.07
N SER A 20 8.92 8.21 -0.72
CA SER A 20 10.09 8.54 -1.53
C SER A 20 10.08 7.83 -2.89
N ASP A 21 9.84 6.52 -2.91
CA ASP A 21 9.75 5.72 -4.14
C ASP A 21 8.58 6.17 -5.03
N LEU A 22 7.39 6.35 -4.43
CA LEU A 22 6.21 6.82 -5.16
C LEU A 22 6.40 8.24 -5.68
N ARG A 23 7.02 9.16 -4.93
CA ARG A 23 7.32 10.50 -5.45
C ARG A 23 8.23 10.44 -6.68
N ALA A 24 9.27 9.60 -6.66
CA ALA A 24 10.15 9.40 -7.81
C ALA A 24 9.38 8.88 -9.04
N ARG A 25 8.50 7.88 -8.85
CA ARG A 25 7.65 7.34 -9.92
C ARG A 25 6.60 8.34 -10.42
N ALA A 26 6.09 9.20 -9.55
CA ALA A 26 5.15 10.24 -9.92
C ALA A 26 5.82 11.29 -10.82
N GLU A 27 7.11 11.58 -10.61
CA GLU A 27 7.87 12.53 -11.43
C GLU A 27 8.42 11.93 -12.74
N ASP A 28 8.46 10.61 -12.85
CA ASP A 28 8.89 9.93 -14.07
C ASP A 28 7.80 9.95 -15.16
N ALA A 29 8.01 10.75 -16.21
CA ALA A 29 7.09 10.85 -17.34
C ALA A 29 6.97 9.56 -18.17
N SER A 30 7.94 8.64 -18.07
CA SER A 30 7.86 7.33 -18.70
C SER A 30 7.04 6.32 -17.88
N ASN A 31 6.81 6.62 -16.60
CA ASN A 31 6.00 5.80 -15.73
C ASN A 31 4.50 5.99 -16.04
N PRO A 32 3.76 4.91 -16.37
CA PRO A 32 2.34 5.02 -16.70
C PRO A 32 1.48 5.63 -15.57
N TRP A 33 1.83 5.38 -14.31
CA TRP A 33 1.14 5.94 -13.17
C TRP A 33 1.47 7.43 -13.00
N GLY A 34 2.73 7.83 -13.13
CA GLY A 34 3.13 9.24 -13.11
C GLY A 34 2.43 10.07 -14.19
N LYS A 35 2.35 9.53 -15.42
CA LYS A 35 1.58 10.13 -16.52
C LYS A 35 0.10 10.28 -16.15
N ARG A 36 -0.54 9.22 -15.66
CA ARG A 36 -1.95 9.25 -15.26
C ARG A 36 -2.20 10.28 -14.16
N LEU A 37 -1.29 10.41 -13.20
CA LEU A 37 -1.41 11.38 -12.11
C LEU A 37 -1.38 12.82 -12.62
N ARG A 38 -0.57 13.12 -13.65
CA ARG A 38 -0.62 14.41 -14.35
C ARG A 38 -1.94 14.64 -15.06
N ASP A 39 -2.42 13.65 -15.81
CA ASP A 39 -3.70 13.75 -16.52
C ASP A 39 -4.87 14.02 -15.54
N GLU A 40 -4.85 13.40 -14.36
CA GLU A 40 -5.83 13.60 -13.29
C GLU A 40 -5.75 15.02 -12.68
N TYR A 41 -4.55 15.53 -12.42
CA TYR A 41 -4.37 16.92 -11.97
C TYR A 41 -4.86 17.93 -13.00
N ASP A 42 -4.50 17.78 -14.28
CA ASP A 42 -4.94 18.67 -15.34
C ASP A 42 -6.47 18.64 -15.49
N ALA A 43 -7.10 17.48 -15.30
CA ALA A 43 -8.54 17.36 -15.26
C ALA A 43 -9.15 18.02 -14.02
N ALA A 44 -8.51 17.92 -12.85
CA ALA A 44 -8.96 18.58 -11.62
C ALA A 44 -8.86 20.10 -11.72
N MET A 45 -7.76 20.64 -12.25
CA MET A 45 -7.54 22.06 -12.51
C MET A 45 -8.56 22.63 -13.49
N ARG A 46 -8.75 21.97 -14.65
CA ARG A 46 -9.75 22.40 -15.66
C ARG A 46 -11.19 22.39 -15.14
N ARG A 47 -11.48 21.57 -14.13
CA ARG A 47 -12.79 21.48 -13.48
C ARG A 47 -12.86 22.31 -12.19
N GLU A 48 -11.83 23.09 -11.88
CA GLU A 48 -11.73 23.93 -10.69
C GLU A 48 -11.95 23.15 -9.37
N ARG A 49 -11.57 21.87 -9.36
CA ARG A 49 -11.70 20.98 -8.19
C ARG A 49 -10.53 21.07 -7.23
N THR A 50 -9.44 21.68 -7.65
CA THR A 50 -8.26 21.94 -6.83
C THR A 50 -7.70 23.31 -7.17
N GLY A 51 -7.24 24.03 -6.14
CA GLY A 51 -6.42 25.23 -6.27
C GLY A 51 -4.97 25.01 -5.84
N LEU A 52 -4.59 23.77 -5.52
CA LEU A 52 -3.24 23.40 -5.12
C LEU A 52 -2.32 23.41 -6.33
N ALA A 53 -1.07 23.84 -6.13
CA ALA A 53 -0.03 23.63 -7.13
C ALA A 53 0.25 22.12 -7.29
N TRP A 54 0.80 21.75 -8.45
CA TRP A 54 1.10 20.35 -8.79
C TRP A 54 1.84 19.61 -7.65
N ILE A 55 2.89 20.21 -7.09
CA ILE A 55 3.73 19.60 -6.05
C ILE A 55 2.90 19.23 -4.82
N ASP A 56 2.09 20.16 -4.32
CA ASP A 56 1.28 19.95 -3.12
C ASP A 56 0.16 18.93 -3.36
N TRP A 57 -0.49 19.01 -4.53
CA TRP A 57 -1.53 18.06 -4.92
C TRP A 57 -0.97 16.63 -5.05
N ARG A 58 0.14 16.47 -5.78
CA ARG A 58 0.85 15.19 -5.93
C ARG A 58 1.29 14.61 -4.60
N ASP A 59 1.86 15.43 -3.72
CA ASP A 59 2.34 14.94 -2.42
C ASP A 59 1.17 14.38 -1.60
N GLY A 60 -0.02 14.96 -1.69
CA GLY A 60 -1.24 14.39 -1.12
C GLY A 60 -1.60 13.01 -1.70
N GLU A 61 -1.57 12.86 -3.02
CA GLU A 61 -1.86 11.57 -3.69
C GLU A 61 -0.80 10.50 -3.37
N VAL A 62 0.48 10.90 -3.31
CA VAL A 62 1.59 10.03 -2.91
C VAL A 62 1.41 9.54 -1.47
N SER A 63 1.10 10.42 -0.52
CA SER A 63 0.84 10.03 0.87
C SER A 63 -0.36 9.09 0.97
N GLN A 64 -1.45 9.35 0.24
CA GLN A 64 -2.62 8.46 0.22
C GLN A 64 -2.25 7.07 -0.32
N ALA A 65 -1.52 7.01 -1.44
CA ALA A 65 -1.10 5.73 -2.02
C ALA A 65 -0.16 4.96 -1.08
N ALA A 66 0.79 5.63 -0.43
CA ALA A 66 1.71 5.01 0.52
C ALA A 66 0.97 4.44 1.74
N VAL A 67 0.05 5.21 2.32
CA VAL A 67 -0.77 4.77 3.46
C VAL A 67 -1.69 3.61 3.05
N ALA A 68 -2.32 3.67 1.88
CA ALA A 68 -3.18 2.60 1.39
C ALA A 68 -2.43 1.26 1.26
N TRP A 69 -1.18 1.30 0.78
CA TRP A 69 -0.32 0.12 0.72
C TRP A 69 -0.03 -0.48 2.10
N ILE A 70 0.32 0.36 3.07
CA ILE A 70 0.58 -0.10 4.45
C ILE A 70 -0.67 -0.74 5.05
N ILE A 71 -1.83 -0.08 4.94
CA ILE A 71 -3.08 -0.58 5.49
C ILE A 71 -3.47 -1.91 4.84
N ALA A 72 -3.33 -2.04 3.52
CA ALA A 72 -3.59 -3.30 2.81
C ALA A 72 -2.71 -4.44 3.36
N SER A 73 -1.41 -4.21 3.52
CA SER A 73 -0.48 -5.22 4.06
C SER A 73 -0.80 -5.61 5.50
N VAL A 74 -1.09 -4.63 6.37
CA VAL A 74 -1.48 -4.88 7.77
C VAL A 74 -2.79 -5.66 7.83
N PHE A 75 -3.77 -5.32 6.99
CA PHE A 75 -5.05 -6.03 6.94
C PHE A 75 -4.89 -7.48 6.47
N ILE A 76 -4.06 -7.72 5.44
CA ILE A 76 -3.73 -9.08 5.00
C ILE A 76 -3.07 -9.87 6.13
N ARG A 77 -2.08 -9.30 6.82
CA ARG A 77 -1.41 -9.98 7.94
C ARG A 77 -2.39 -10.30 9.07
N PHE A 78 -3.27 -9.37 9.40
CA PHE A 78 -4.34 -9.61 10.37
C PHE A 78 -5.26 -10.77 9.94
N ALA A 79 -5.66 -10.81 8.66
CA ALA A 79 -6.49 -11.89 8.14
C ALA A 79 -5.79 -13.26 8.17
N GLU A 80 -4.48 -13.29 7.89
CA GLU A 80 -3.64 -14.49 8.05
C GLU A 80 -3.58 -14.95 9.51
N ASP A 81 -3.23 -14.04 10.43
CA ASP A 81 -3.08 -14.33 11.86
C ASP A 81 -4.35 -14.84 12.53
N ASN A 82 -5.51 -14.44 12.00
CA ASN A 82 -6.82 -14.83 12.52
C ASN A 82 -7.48 -15.94 11.69
N GLY A 83 -6.78 -16.53 10.71
CA GLY A 83 -7.31 -17.60 9.87
C GLY A 83 -8.49 -17.19 8.99
N LEU A 84 -8.70 -15.90 8.75
CA LEU A 84 -9.84 -15.36 7.99
C LEU A 84 -9.72 -15.64 6.48
N LEU A 85 -8.53 -16.03 6.02
CA LEU A 85 -8.30 -16.42 4.62
C LEU A 85 -8.52 -17.92 4.36
N ALA A 86 -8.81 -18.72 5.39
CA ALA A 86 -9.04 -20.15 5.24
C ALA A 86 -10.24 -20.42 4.31
N GLY A 87 -10.01 -21.19 3.24
CA GLY A 87 -11.03 -21.51 2.26
C GLY A 87 -11.40 -20.36 1.30
N ALA A 88 -10.60 -19.28 1.24
CA ALA A 88 -10.81 -18.21 0.29
C ALA A 88 -10.84 -18.74 -1.15
N GLN A 89 -11.90 -18.38 -1.89
CA GLN A 89 -12.09 -18.76 -3.28
C GLN A 89 -12.26 -17.51 -4.14
N ARG A 90 -11.67 -17.53 -5.33
CA ARG A 90 -11.88 -16.54 -6.38
C ARG A 90 -12.30 -17.28 -7.65
N ASP A 91 -13.44 -16.91 -8.22
CA ASP A 91 -13.97 -17.54 -9.43
C ASP A 91 -14.09 -19.08 -9.30
N ALA A 92 -14.62 -19.53 -8.14
CA ALA A 92 -14.73 -20.94 -7.74
C ALA A 92 -13.40 -21.72 -7.68
N ARG A 93 -12.25 -21.03 -7.70
CA ARG A 93 -10.92 -21.62 -7.52
C ARG A 93 -10.36 -21.23 -6.15
N PRO A 94 -9.75 -22.17 -5.41
CA PRO A 94 -9.01 -21.84 -4.20
C PRO A 94 -7.97 -20.76 -4.49
N VAL A 95 -7.92 -19.74 -3.64
CA VAL A 95 -6.86 -18.73 -3.69
C VAL A 95 -5.62 -19.32 -3.04
N ALA A 96 -4.49 -19.29 -3.72
CA ALA A 96 -3.21 -19.60 -3.11
C ALA A 96 -2.97 -18.58 -1.99
N LEU A 97 -2.89 -19.06 -0.74
CA LEU A 97 -2.67 -18.18 0.40
C LEU A 97 -1.27 -17.56 0.27
N PRO A 98 -1.16 -16.23 0.12
CA PRO A 98 0.13 -15.58 0.09
C PRO A 98 0.65 -15.65 1.52
N TRP A 99 1.57 -16.55 1.84
CA TRP A 99 2.20 -16.49 3.17
C TRP A 99 3.27 -15.39 3.12
N ILE A 100 2.85 -14.14 3.28
CA ILE A 100 3.72 -12.96 3.08
C ILE A 100 4.94 -12.99 4.01
N ALA A 101 4.84 -13.66 5.17
CA ALA A 101 5.92 -13.77 6.16
C ALA A 101 6.74 -15.07 6.13
N ALA A 102 6.48 -16.01 5.20
CA ALA A 102 6.83 -17.44 5.32
C ALA A 102 6.24 -18.09 6.59
N PRO A 103 5.91 -19.39 6.59
CA PRO A 103 5.44 -20.04 7.81
C PRO A 103 6.55 -19.90 8.84
N GLU A 104 6.28 -19.20 9.95
CA GLU A 104 7.12 -19.33 11.13
C GLU A 104 7.12 -20.82 11.50
N THR A 105 8.15 -21.56 11.09
CA THR A 105 8.35 -22.94 11.50
C THR A 105 8.77 -22.95 12.96
N GLY A 106 7.82 -22.63 13.84
CA GLY A 106 7.72 -23.17 15.18
C GLY A 106 6.98 -24.50 15.11
N TRP A 107 7.50 -25.47 14.37
CA TRP A 107 7.13 -26.86 14.62
C TRP A 107 8.05 -27.39 15.71
N SER A 108 7.63 -27.18 16.95
CA SER A 108 8.12 -27.90 18.11
C SER A 108 6.95 -28.75 18.64
N GLY A 109 6.85 -30.00 18.21
CA GLY A 109 5.86 -30.92 18.78
C GLY A 109 5.60 -32.18 17.97
N GLN A 110 6.41 -33.20 18.27
CA GLN A 110 6.29 -34.65 17.99
C GLN A 110 6.51 -35.18 16.57
#